data_AF-E1ZYA1-F1
#
_entry.id   AF-E1ZYA1-F1
#
_cell.length_a   1.000
_cell.length_b   1.000
_cell.length_c   1.000
_cell.angle_alpha   90.00
_cell.angle_beta   90.00
_cell.angle_gamma   90.00
#
_symmetry.space_group_name_H-M   'P 1'
#
loop_
_entity.id
_entity.type
_entity.pdbx_description
1 polymer ?
#
loop_
_entity_poly.entity_id
_entity_poly.type
_entity_poly.pdbx_seq_one_letter_code
_entity_poly.pdbx_strand_id
1 'polypeptide(L)'
;MIYLHELFNDCDVILPIPKESPRNPELEARIQKLKAQQNAREYQTMTKNIDSMRKFLPEDSIAYQMKQINKQLIAVAQFIISVITGFVFGFIGIELMVGNLDFGFRLLLGIICALIIALAEIYFLAVKLSETDTTSKPIKSHQD
;
A
#
# COMPACT_ATOMS: atom_id res chain seq x y z
N MET A 1 -27.12 33.06 71.76
CA MET A 1 -26.61 33.38 70.41
C MET A 1 -27.12 32.29 69.49
N ILE A 2 -27.98 32.64 68.53
CA ILE A 2 -28.51 31.66 67.58
C ILE A 2 -27.41 31.44 66.55
N TYR A 3 -27.00 30.19 66.36
CA TYR A 3 -25.92 29.84 65.46
C TYR A 3 -26.47 29.71 64.03
N LEU A 4 -25.71 30.21 63.04
CA LEU A 4 -26.12 30.18 61.63
C LEU A 4 -26.50 28.77 61.13
N HIS A 5 -25.86 27.73 61.68
CA HIS A 5 -26.14 26.35 61.29
C HIS A 5 -27.53 25.85 61.75
N GLU A 6 -28.12 26.45 62.79
CA GLU A 6 -29.51 26.15 63.20
C GLU A 6 -30.52 26.80 62.25
N LEU A 7 -30.20 27.97 61.67
CA LEU A 7 -31.09 28.66 60.71
C LEU A 7 -31.15 27.96 59.35
N PHE A 8 -30.05 27.33 58.92
CA PHE A 8 -29.97 26.66 57.62
C PHE A 8 -30.52 25.23 57.64
N ASN A 9 -30.68 24.62 58.82
CA ASN A 9 -31.13 23.23 58.94
C ASN A 9 -32.60 23.03 58.53
N ASP A 10 -33.41 24.09 58.57
CA ASP A 10 -34.84 24.10 58.20
C ASP A 10 -35.10 24.77 56.84
N CYS A 11 -34.04 25.16 56.11
CA CYS A 11 -34.19 25.87 54.84
C CYS A 11 -34.06 24.90 53.66
N ASP A 12 -35.17 24.60 53.00
CA ASP A 12 -35.20 23.78 51.79
C ASP A 12 -34.63 24.60 50.60
N VAL A 13 -33.47 24.20 50.10
CA VAL A 13 -32.79 24.85 48.97
C VAL A 13 -33.45 24.40 47.68
N ILE A 14 -34.43 25.17 47.22
CA ILE A 14 -35.12 24.93 45.94
C ILE A 14 -34.22 25.41 44.80
N LEU A 15 -33.47 24.50 44.19
CA LEU A 15 -32.68 24.80 43.00
C LEU A 15 -33.63 24.96 41.79
N PRO A 16 -33.56 26.06 41.03
CA PRO A 16 -34.33 26.19 39.81
C PRO A 16 -33.92 25.10 38.83
N ILE A 17 -34.88 24.26 38.45
CA ILE A 17 -34.66 23.16 37.49
C ILE A 17 -34.26 23.78 36.16
N PRO A 18 -33.11 23.41 35.57
CA PRO A 18 -32.68 23.93 34.28
C PRO A 18 -33.77 23.70 33.23
N LYS A 19 -34.22 24.77 32.58
CA LYS A 19 -35.22 24.68 31.52
C LYS A 19 -34.57 24.00 30.31
N GLU A 20 -34.86 22.72 30.10
CA GLU A 20 -34.37 21.98 28.94
C GLU A 20 -34.90 22.65 27.67
N SER A 21 -34.00 23.32 26.93
CA SER A 21 -34.31 23.84 25.60
C SER A 21 -34.59 22.67 24.67
N PRO A 22 -35.66 22.72 23.85
CA PRO A 22 -35.98 21.65 22.93
C PRO A 22 -34.82 21.40 21.98
N ARG A 23 -34.51 20.14 21.77
CA ARG A 23 -33.37 19.73 20.96
C ARG A 23 -33.58 20.18 19.52
N ASN A 24 -32.60 20.89 18.95
CA ASN A 24 -32.70 21.38 17.59
C ASN A 24 -32.79 20.17 16.62
N PRO A 25 -33.88 20.04 15.84
CA PRO A 25 -34.10 18.88 14.97
C PRO A 25 -33.01 18.73 13.90
N GLU A 26 -32.40 19.83 13.44
CA GLU A 26 -31.31 19.79 12.46
C GLU A 26 -30.04 19.17 13.06
N LEU A 27 -29.77 19.43 14.33
CA LEU A 27 -28.60 18.87 15.03
C LEU A 27 -28.78 17.37 15.28
N GLU A 28 -29.99 16.93 15.63
CA GLU A 28 -30.27 15.49 15.79
C GLU A 28 -30.12 14.73 14.47
N ALA A 29 -30.64 15.28 13.37
CA ALA A 29 -30.48 14.67 12.05
C ALA A 29 -29.00 14.53 11.65
N ARG A 30 -28.16 15.54 11.96
CA ARG A 30 -26.71 15.46 11.73
C ARG A 30 -26.04 14.40 12.60
N ILE A 31 -26.40 14.32 13.88
CA ILE A 31 -25.84 13.31 14.80
C ILE A 31 -26.22 11.91 14.35
N GLN A 32 -27.47 11.68 13.96
CA GLN A 32 -27.92 10.39 13.44
C GLN A 32 -27.14 9.99 12.17
N LYS A 33 -26.93 10.94 11.24
CA LYS A 33 -26.12 10.71 10.05
C LYS A 33 -24.67 10.34 10.38
N LEU A 34 -24.02 11.09 11.26
CA LEU A 34 -22.63 10.82 11.67
C LEU A 34 -22.52 9.47 12.38
N LYS A 35 -23.47 9.15 13.26
CA LYS A 35 -23.52 7.87 13.97
C LYS A 35 -23.71 6.71 13.00
N ALA A 36 -24.59 6.85 12.01
CA ALA A 36 -24.77 5.85 10.95
C ALA A 36 -23.47 5.63 10.13
N GLN A 37 -22.76 6.71 9.79
CA GLN A 37 -21.47 6.62 9.08
C GLN A 37 -20.40 5.91 9.92
N GLN A 38 -20.32 6.23 11.21
CA GLN A 38 -19.35 5.62 12.12
C GLN A 38 -19.65 4.13 12.34
N ASN A 39 -20.91 3.79 12.58
CA ASN A 39 -21.36 2.40 12.69
C ASN A 39 -21.07 1.61 11.41
N ALA A 40 -21.26 2.21 10.22
CA ALA A 40 -20.94 1.55 8.96
C ALA A 40 -19.45 1.25 8.82
N ARG A 41 -18.58 2.20 9.20
CA ARG A 41 -17.12 2.00 9.20
C ARG A 41 -16.69 0.93 10.19
N GLU A 42 -17.28 0.92 11.38
CA GLU A 42 -16.97 -0.05 12.43
C GLU A 42 -17.44 -1.45 12.04
N TYR A 43 -18.64 -1.56 11.46
CA TYR A 43 -19.17 -2.80 10.89
C TYR A 43 -18.25 -3.35 9.79
N GLN A 44 -17.82 -2.51 8.84
CA GLN A 44 -16.86 -2.92 7.79
C GLN A 44 -15.53 -3.39 8.37
N THR A 45 -15.07 -2.77 9.45
CA THR A 45 -13.81 -3.14 10.12
C THR A 45 -13.95 -4.50 10.83
N MET A 46 -15.07 -4.73 11.50
CA MET A 46 -15.38 -6.01 12.16
C MET A 46 -15.55 -7.16 11.16
N THR A 47 -16.23 -6.92 10.03
CA THR A 47 -16.52 -7.97 9.03
C THR A 47 -15.41 -8.17 8.00
N LYS A 48 -14.38 -7.31 7.96
CA LYS A 48 -13.24 -7.38 7.04
C LYS A 48 -12.55 -8.74 6.99
N ASN A 49 -12.51 -9.46 8.11
CA ASN A 49 -11.84 -10.78 8.19
C ASN A 49 -12.76 -11.94 7.81
N ILE A 50 -14.07 -11.72 7.84
CA ILE A 50 -15.09 -12.74 7.60
C ILE A 50 -15.40 -12.82 6.10
N ASP A 51 -15.34 -11.70 5.40
CA ASP A 51 -15.54 -11.63 3.95
C ASP A 51 -14.22 -11.92 3.20
N SER A 52 -13.81 -13.19 3.20
CA SER A 52 -12.69 -13.69 2.39
C SER A 52 -13.01 -13.70 0.89
N MET A 53 -14.29 -13.63 0.51
CA MET A 53 -14.75 -13.61 -0.88
C MET A 53 -14.65 -12.21 -1.51
N ARG A 54 -14.86 -11.14 -0.74
CA ARG A 54 -14.68 -9.76 -1.20
C ARG A 54 -13.25 -9.23 -1.14
N LYS A 55 -12.32 -10.03 -0.60
CA LYS A 55 -10.88 -9.79 -0.68
C LYS A 55 -10.36 -9.68 -2.13
N PHE A 56 -11.15 -10.14 -3.11
CA PHE A 56 -10.79 -10.15 -4.53
C PHE A 56 -11.21 -8.88 -5.31
N LEU A 57 -11.80 -7.86 -4.68
CA LEU A 57 -12.03 -6.58 -5.37
C LEU A 57 -11.29 -5.39 -4.75
N PRO A 58 -9.98 -5.26 -5.01
CA PRO A 58 -9.30 -3.98 -4.95
C PRO A 58 -8.63 -3.67 -6.30
N GLU A 59 -9.40 -3.69 -7.40
CA GLU A 59 -8.95 -3.10 -8.67
C GLU A 59 -8.54 -1.63 -8.50
N ASP A 60 -9.00 -0.96 -7.43
CA ASP A 60 -8.70 0.46 -7.14
C ASP A 60 -7.93 0.73 -5.83
N SER A 61 -7.41 -0.28 -5.11
CA SER A 61 -6.56 0.06 -3.96
C SER A 61 -5.19 0.53 -4.45
N ILE A 62 -4.87 1.80 -4.22
CA ILE A 62 -3.57 2.44 -4.47
C ILE A 62 -2.41 1.53 -4.01
N ALA A 63 -2.61 0.78 -2.92
CA ALA A 63 -1.64 -0.18 -2.39
C ALA A 63 -1.29 -1.32 -3.36
N TYR A 64 -2.25 -1.82 -4.14
CA TYR A 64 -2.02 -2.88 -5.13
C TYR A 64 -1.28 -2.34 -6.36
N GLN A 65 -1.69 -1.17 -6.85
CA GLN A 65 -1.00 -0.47 -7.94
C GLN A 65 0.44 -0.11 -7.57
N MET A 66 0.68 0.40 -6.35
CA MET A 66 2.03 0.64 -5.82
C MET A 66 2.86 -0.64 -5.72
N LYS A 67 2.23 -1.76 -5.36
CA LYS A 67 2.95 -3.05 -5.30
C LYS A 67 3.37 -3.54 -6.70
N GLN A 68 2.54 -3.33 -7.73
CA GLN A 68 2.91 -3.65 -9.11
C GLN A 68 4.03 -2.74 -9.62
N ILE A 69 3.95 -1.44 -9.39
CA ILE A 69 5.00 -0.46 -9.77
C ILE A 69 6.32 -0.81 -9.09
N ASN A 70 6.31 -1.14 -7.80
CA ASN A 70 7.53 -1.56 -7.08
C ASN A 70 8.16 -2.81 -7.69
N LYS A 71 7.36 -3.75 -8.19
CA LYS A 71 7.85 -4.98 -8.82
C LYS A 71 8.44 -4.73 -10.21
N GLN A 72 7.92 -3.77 -10.97
CA GLN A 72 8.54 -3.38 -12.24
C GLN A 72 9.82 -2.61 -12.00
N LEU A 73 9.84 -1.69 -11.02
CA LEU A 73 11.03 -0.93 -10.66
C LEU A 73 12.17 -1.84 -10.19
N ILE A 74 11.87 -2.87 -9.37
CA ILE A 74 12.89 -3.82 -8.92
C ILE A 74 13.46 -4.63 -10.10
N ALA A 75 12.64 -4.98 -11.09
CA ALA A 75 13.10 -5.69 -12.29
C ALA A 75 14.03 -4.83 -13.16
N VAL A 76 13.72 -3.54 -13.32
CA VAL A 76 14.59 -2.60 -14.04
C VAL A 76 15.92 -2.39 -13.30
N ALA A 77 15.87 -2.26 -11.97
CA ALA A 77 17.08 -2.16 -11.16
C ALA A 77 17.95 -3.42 -11.27
N GLN A 78 17.33 -4.60 -11.22
CA GLN A 78 18.02 -5.88 -11.42
C GLN A 78 18.71 -5.95 -12.78
N PHE A 79 18.02 -5.55 -13.85
CA PHE A 79 18.61 -5.48 -15.19
C PHE A 79 19.89 -4.62 -15.21
N ILE A 80 19.84 -3.41 -14.64
CA ILE A 80 20.99 -2.50 -14.60
C ILE A 80 22.15 -3.13 -13.81
N ILE A 81 21.86 -3.68 -12.63
CA ILE A 81 22.87 -4.32 -11.79
C ILE A 81 23.50 -5.52 -12.50
N SER A 82 22.69 -6.32 -13.20
CA SER A 82 23.13 -7.48 -13.99
C SER A 82 24.08 -7.08 -15.11
N VAL A 83 23.75 -6.03 -15.88
CA VAL A 83 24.60 -5.50 -16.96
C VAL A 83 25.92 -4.94 -16.41
N ILE A 84 25.86 -4.15 -15.33
CA ILE A 84 27.07 -3.62 -14.68
C ILE A 84 27.95 -4.76 -14.16
N THR A 85 27.34 -5.75 -13.51
CA THR A 85 28.05 -6.92 -12.98
C THR A 85 28.70 -7.71 -14.11
N GLY A 86 27.99 -7.92 -15.23
CA GLY A 86 28.51 -8.57 -16.43
C GLY A 86 29.69 -7.84 -17.05
N PHE A 87 29.61 -6.51 -17.12
CA PHE A 87 30.72 -5.68 -17.59
C PHE A 87 31.92 -5.75 -16.66
N VAL A 88 31.71 -5.56 -15.35
CA VAL A 88 32.76 -5.62 -14.33
C VAL A 88 33.38 -7.02 -14.28
N PHE A 89 32.60 -8.08 -14.45
CA PHE A 89 33.10 -9.44 -14.52
C PHE A 89 33.91 -9.70 -15.80
N GLY A 90 33.42 -9.26 -16.97
CA GLY A 90 34.16 -9.42 -18.22
C GLY A 90 35.42 -8.55 -18.29
N PHE A 91 35.41 -7.39 -17.65
CA PHE A 91 36.60 -6.54 -17.52
C PHE A 91 37.52 -7.10 -16.43
N ILE A 92 37.10 -7.10 -15.16
CA ILE A 92 37.94 -7.48 -14.01
C ILE A 92 38.18 -8.96 -13.86
N GLY A 93 37.13 -9.78 -13.99
CA GLY A 93 37.21 -11.23 -13.81
C GLY A 93 38.15 -11.92 -14.79
N ILE A 94 38.22 -11.44 -16.04
CA ILE A 94 39.07 -12.05 -17.06
C ILE A 94 40.55 -11.71 -16.84
N GLU A 95 40.89 -10.49 -16.39
CA GLU A 95 42.27 -10.16 -15.99
C GLU A 95 42.74 -11.04 -14.84
N LEU A 96 41.87 -11.30 -13.85
CA LEU A 96 42.16 -12.18 -12.72
C LEU A 96 42.43 -13.64 -13.15
N MET A 97 41.78 -14.12 -14.22
CA MET A 97 41.95 -15.50 -14.71
C MET A 97 43.12 -15.67 -15.70
N VAL A 98 43.30 -14.72 -16.64
CA VAL A 98 44.19 -14.89 -17.80
C VAL A 98 45.50 -14.09 -17.65
N GLY A 99 45.57 -13.15 -16.70
CA GLY A 99 46.75 -12.31 -16.46
C GLY A 99 46.78 -11.03 -17.31
N ASN A 100 47.98 -10.53 -17.63
CA ASN A 100 48.18 -9.26 -18.34
C ASN A 100 47.65 -9.32 -19.79
N LEU A 101 46.36 -9.02 -19.94
CA LEU A 101 45.71 -8.70 -21.21
C LEU A 101 45.79 -7.19 -21.44
N ASP A 102 45.97 -6.81 -22.70
CA ASP A 102 45.93 -5.40 -23.09
C ASP A 102 44.55 -4.78 -22.77
N PHE A 103 44.55 -3.52 -22.35
CA PHE A 103 43.36 -2.81 -21.91
C PHE A 103 42.23 -2.87 -22.97
N GLY A 104 42.59 -2.79 -24.26
CA GLY A 104 41.63 -2.84 -25.36
C GLY A 104 40.87 -4.17 -25.42
N PHE A 105 41.57 -5.30 -25.27
CA PHE A 105 40.94 -6.63 -25.27
C PHE A 105 40.03 -6.84 -24.05
N ARG A 106 40.46 -6.34 -22.90
CA ARG A 106 39.71 -6.41 -21.65
C ARG A 106 38.41 -5.60 -21.72
N LEU A 107 38.49 -4.40 -22.30
CA LEU A 107 37.32 -3.56 -22.56
C LEU A 107 36.35 -4.23 -23.54
N LEU A 108 36.88 -4.79 -24.64
CA LEU A 108 36.08 -5.49 -25.65
C LEU A 108 35.34 -6.69 -25.03
N LEU A 109 36.03 -7.51 -24.24
CA LEU A 109 35.41 -8.67 -23.58
C LEU A 109 34.36 -8.25 -22.54
N GLY A 110 34.64 -7.21 -21.75
CA GLY A 110 33.66 -6.61 -20.84
C GLY A 110 32.37 -6.20 -21.55
N ILE A 111 32.50 -5.53 -22.71
CA ILE A 111 31.36 -5.10 -23.53
C ILE A 111 30.61 -6.31 -24.10
N ILE A 112 31.32 -7.32 -24.63
CA ILE A 112 30.68 -8.53 -25.19
C ILE A 112 29.89 -9.28 -24.10
N CYS A 113 30.48 -9.49 -22.92
CA CYS A 113 29.78 -10.10 -21.79
C CYS A 113 28.54 -9.31 -21.37
N ALA A 114 28.66 -7.99 -21.24
CA ALA A 114 27.55 -7.12 -20.89
C ALA A 114 26.42 -7.16 -21.94
N LEU A 115 26.75 -7.20 -23.24
CA LEU A 115 25.77 -7.30 -24.32
C LEU A 115 25.01 -8.62 -24.28
N ILE A 116 25.70 -9.75 -24.06
CA ILE A 116 25.05 -11.07 -23.95
C ILE A 116 24.05 -11.08 -22.78
N ILE A 117 24.45 -10.56 -21.62
CA ILE A 117 23.60 -10.47 -20.44
C ILE A 117 22.42 -9.53 -20.69
N ALA A 118 22.65 -8.37 -21.30
CA ALA A 118 21.60 -7.42 -21.63
C ALA A 118 20.54 -8.02 -22.57
N LEU A 119 20.97 -8.78 -23.58
CA LEU A 119 20.07 -9.49 -24.49
C LEU A 119 19.26 -10.58 -23.78
N ALA A 120 19.87 -11.32 -22.86
CA ALA A 120 19.17 -12.34 -22.08
C ALA A 120 18.10 -11.71 -21.15
N GLU A 121 18.46 -10.64 -20.45
CA GLU A 121 17.56 -9.95 -19.52
C GLU A 121 16.43 -9.22 -20.25
N ILE A 122 16.68 -8.56 -21.38
CA ILE A 122 15.62 -7.86 -22.13
C ILE A 122 14.62 -8.85 -22.75
N TYR A 123 15.10 -10.02 -23.17
CA TYR A 123 14.23 -11.11 -23.62
C TYR A 123 13.34 -11.61 -22.49
N PHE A 124 13.92 -11.86 -21.30
CA PHE A 124 13.17 -12.30 -20.13
C PHE A 124 12.15 -11.24 -19.67
N LEU A 125 12.54 -9.97 -19.67
CA LEU A 125 11.66 -8.86 -19.31
C LEU A 125 10.48 -8.73 -20.27
N ALA A 126 10.70 -8.83 -21.58
CA ALA A 126 9.65 -8.79 -22.60
C ALA A 126 8.65 -9.94 -22.43
N VAL A 127 9.14 -11.16 -22.19
CA VAL A 127 8.28 -12.33 -21.92
C VAL A 127 7.47 -12.13 -20.64
N LYS A 128 8.09 -11.66 -19.55
CA LYS A 128 7.40 -11.36 -18.29
C LYS A 128 6.32 -10.28 -18.43
N LEU A 129 6.55 -9.27 -19.28
CA LEU A 129 5.56 -8.24 -19.59
C LEU A 129 4.33 -8.83 -20.31
N SER A 130 4.57 -9.69 -21.30
CA SER A 130 3.48 -10.33 -22.06
C SER A 130 2.61 -11.27 -21.20
N GLU A 131 3.21 -11.94 -20.20
CA GLU A 131 2.49 -12.83 -19.28
C GLU A 131 1.58 -12.04 -18.33
N THR A 132 1.99 -10.84 -17.89
CA THR A 132 1.15 -9.96 -17.05
C THR A 132 -0.06 -9.39 -17.80
N ASP A 133 0.03 -9.20 -19.11
CA ASP A 133 -1.09 -8.69 -19.93
C ASP A 133 -2.18 -9.75 -20.16
N THR A 134 -1.83 -11.04 -20.10
CA THR A 134 -2.81 -12.13 -20.33
C THR A 134 -3.59 -12.52 -19.07
N THR A 135 -3.05 -12.25 -17.88
CA THR A 135 -3.69 -12.57 -16.59
C THR A 135 -4.75 -11.56 -16.16
N SER A 136 -4.89 -10.43 -16.86
CA SER A 136 -5.90 -9.38 -16.59
C SER A 136 -7.22 -9.57 -17.34
N LYS A 137 -7.40 -10.62 -18.15
CA LYS A 137 -8.70 -10.90 -18.77
C LYS A 137 -9.67 -11.43 -17.70
N PRO A 138 -10.76 -10.71 -17.36
CA PRO A 138 -11.69 -11.15 -16.34
C PRO A 138 -12.41 -12.41 -16.80
N ILE A 139 -12.44 -13.41 -15.91
CA ILE A 139 -13.34 -14.56 -16.00
C ILE A 139 -14.76 -14.00 -16.13
N LYS A 140 -15.38 -14.22 -17.29
CA LYS A 140 -16.79 -13.89 -17.53
C LYS A 140 -17.62 -14.60 -16.47
N SER A 141 -18.45 -13.83 -15.77
CA SER A 141 -19.53 -14.33 -14.93
C SER A 141 -20.41 -15.28 -15.74
N HIS A 142 -20.41 -16.56 -15.39
CA HIS A 142 -21.54 -17.43 -15.67
C HIS A 142 -22.45 -17.37 -14.45
N GLN A 143 -23.52 -16.59 -14.61
CA GLN A 143 -24.71 -16.63 -13.79
C GLN A 143 -25.73 -17.44 -14.57
N ASP A 144 -26.07 -18.62 -14.06
CA ASP A 144 -27.32 -19.35 -14.28
C ASP A 144 -27.67 -20.07 -12.97
#